data_AF-A0A552WKU4-F1
#
_entry.id   AF-A0A552WKU4-F1
#
_cell.length_a   1.000
_cell.length_b   1.000
_cell.length_c   1.000
_cell.angle_alpha   90.00
_cell.angle_beta   90.00
_cell.angle_gamma   90.00
#
_symmetry.space_group_name_H-M   'P 1'
#
loop_
_entity.id
_entity.type
_entity.pdbx_description
1 polymer ?
#
loop_
_entity_poly.entity_id
_entity_poly.type
_entity_poly.pdbx_seq_one_letter_code
_entity_poly.pdbx_strand_id
1 'polypeptide(L)'
;MLDAVDPDVTIVATADGDQPVTLAVGRTEDVVAWVGTAAHTRITGLESWDALAVEDVEQAAGSEEPTDATEEPTDTATEEPTDTATDAPTEEAGVPNPAGSDLWVAEQTGTGTAEMSWTDRDGRWSVLAATDGTAPAPQLSLTWPVEVRTPWLVPGLIVGAVLLLAGAALLVLDMLTARELRRREEGAADRDDGGAATTVLAGAGAGGLTRRELRERQRAETAAGRRRGAAATGE
;
A
#
# COMPACT_ATOMS: atom_id res chain seq x y z
N MET A 1 -5.98 -10.56 22.92
CA MET A 1 -6.06 -10.56 21.45
C MET A 1 -5.30 -9.34 21.04
N LEU A 2 -4.13 -9.51 20.44
CA LEU A 2 -3.33 -8.38 19.95
C LEU A 2 -4.16 -7.73 18.85
N ASP A 3 -4.35 -6.41 18.90
CA ASP A 3 -5.02 -5.66 17.83
C ASP A 3 -4.05 -5.67 16.62
N ALA A 4 -4.16 -6.71 15.80
CA ALA A 4 -3.20 -6.99 14.74
C ALA A 4 -3.40 -6.00 13.59
N VAL A 5 -2.29 -5.40 13.13
CA VAL A 5 -2.28 -4.46 12.00
C VAL A 5 -2.56 -5.20 10.68
N ASP A 6 -2.14 -6.46 10.59
CA ASP A 6 -2.31 -7.37 9.46
C ASP A 6 -2.51 -8.80 9.98
N PRO A 7 -3.30 -9.68 9.31
CA PRO A 7 -3.43 -11.08 9.70
C PRO A 7 -2.11 -11.86 9.63
N ASP A 8 -1.17 -11.44 8.79
CA ASP A 8 0.15 -12.07 8.69
C ASP A 8 1.14 -11.43 9.67
N VAL A 9 1.89 -12.25 10.40
CA VAL A 9 2.91 -11.82 11.34
C VAL A 9 4.16 -12.69 11.25
N THR A 10 5.33 -12.06 11.26
CA THR A 10 6.61 -12.71 11.47
C THR A 10 7.03 -12.51 12.92
N ILE A 11 7.27 -13.62 13.61
CA ILE A 11 7.65 -13.67 15.02
C ILE A 11 9.12 -14.09 15.08
N VAL A 12 9.94 -13.30 15.75
CA VAL A 12 11.35 -13.60 16.00
C VAL A 12 11.58 -13.62 17.50
N ALA A 13 12.16 -14.70 18.00
CA ALA A 13 12.62 -14.82 19.37
C ALA A 13 14.14 -14.92 19.40
N THR A 14 14.77 -14.10 20.24
CA THR A 14 16.23 -14.05 20.41
C THR A 14 16.58 -14.31 21.87
N ALA A 15 17.51 -15.22 22.12
CA ALA A 15 18.07 -15.45 23.44
C ALA A 15 19.54 -15.02 23.48
N ASP A 16 20.08 -14.87 24.69
CA ASP A 16 21.48 -14.52 24.89
C ASP A 16 22.40 -15.71 24.57
N GLY A 17 23.42 -15.48 23.75
CA GLY A 17 24.39 -16.51 23.36
C GLY A 17 23.79 -17.62 22.48
N ASP A 18 24.28 -18.84 22.65
CA ASP A 18 23.87 -20.03 21.86
C ASP A 18 22.78 -20.85 22.58
N GLN A 19 21.91 -20.21 23.36
CA GLN A 19 20.82 -20.90 24.06
C GLN A 19 19.79 -21.44 23.05
N PRO A 20 19.20 -22.63 23.29
CA PRO A 20 18.10 -23.10 22.47
C PRO A 20 16.90 -22.15 22.66
N VAL A 21 16.24 -21.81 21.55
CA VAL A 21 15.02 -21.00 21.53
C VAL A 21 13.95 -21.76 20.78
N THR A 22 12.77 -21.85 21.37
CA THR A 22 11.61 -22.54 20.81
C THR A 22 10.44 -21.56 20.71
N LEU A 23 9.91 -21.42 19.49
CA LEU A 23 8.64 -20.79 19.19
C LEU A 23 7.61 -21.88 18.94
N ALA A 24 6.51 -21.87 19.68
CA ALA A 24 5.44 -22.86 19.56
C ALA A 24 4.08 -22.19 19.46
N VAL A 25 3.24 -22.63 18.53
CA VAL A 25 1.85 -22.17 18.37
C VAL A 25 0.92 -23.25 18.86
N GLY A 26 0.03 -22.90 19.79
CA GLY A 26 -1.00 -23.78 20.32
C GLY A 26 -2.35 -23.05 20.46
N ARG A 27 -3.38 -23.78 20.87
CA ARG A 27 -4.61 -23.12 21.33
C ARG A 27 -4.28 -22.34 22.60
N THR A 28 -4.95 -21.21 22.81
CA THR A 28 -4.73 -20.40 24.02
C THR A 28 -4.91 -21.20 25.31
N GLU A 29 -5.85 -22.14 25.34
CA GLU A 29 -6.08 -23.00 26.51
C GLU A 29 -4.92 -23.97 26.77
N ASP A 30 -4.32 -24.54 25.72
CA ASP A 30 -3.19 -25.45 25.83
C ASP A 30 -1.92 -24.71 26.29
N VAL A 31 -1.68 -23.49 25.75
CA VAL A 31 -0.54 -22.65 26.16
C VAL A 31 -0.67 -22.24 27.63
N VAL A 32 -1.87 -21.82 28.06
CA VAL A 32 -2.11 -21.46 29.47
C VAL A 32 -1.95 -22.66 30.39
N ALA A 33 -2.43 -23.84 29.98
CA ALA A 33 -2.26 -25.08 30.74
C ALA A 33 -0.79 -25.50 30.83
N TRP A 34 -0.01 -25.33 29.75
CA TRP A 34 1.43 -25.63 29.72
C TRP A 34 2.24 -24.77 30.69
N VAL A 35 2.00 -23.45 30.66
CA VAL A 35 2.71 -22.50 31.54
C VAL A 35 2.25 -22.67 32.99
N GLY A 36 0.98 -23.00 33.21
CA GLY A 36 0.44 -23.27 34.54
C GLY A 36 0.57 -22.06 35.47
N THR A 37 1.12 -22.29 36.67
CA THR A 37 1.35 -21.26 37.69
C THR A 37 2.77 -20.69 37.68
N ALA A 38 3.59 -21.07 36.69
CA ALA A 38 4.96 -20.59 36.60
C ALA A 38 5.01 -19.09 36.30
N ALA A 39 6.09 -18.44 36.73
CA ALA A 39 6.32 -17.04 36.41
C ALA A 39 6.49 -16.88 34.89
N HIS A 40 5.78 -15.94 34.29
CA HIS A 40 5.82 -15.70 32.85
C HIS A 40 5.45 -14.26 32.50
N THR A 41 5.99 -13.77 31.37
CA THR A 41 5.60 -12.49 30.81
C THR A 41 4.52 -12.70 29.74
N ARG A 42 3.38 -12.05 29.91
CA ARG A 42 2.26 -12.12 28.97
C ARG A 42 2.21 -10.86 28.11
N ILE A 43 2.27 -11.03 26.80
CA ILE A 43 2.04 -9.94 25.85
C ILE A 43 0.52 -9.74 25.71
N THR A 44 0.03 -8.57 26.13
CA THR A 44 -1.41 -8.25 26.15
C THR A 44 -1.84 -7.38 24.97
N GLY A 45 -0.91 -6.61 24.40
CA GLY A 45 -1.19 -5.65 23.35
C GLY A 45 0.07 -4.99 22.80
N LEU A 46 -0.14 -3.87 22.10
CA LEU A 46 0.90 -2.92 21.75
C LEU A 46 0.78 -1.73 22.70
N GLU A 47 1.89 -1.34 23.33
CA GLU A 47 1.96 -0.06 24.07
C GLU A 47 2.16 1.10 23.09
N SER A 48 2.99 0.87 22.06
CA SER A 48 3.22 1.79 20.95
C SER A 48 3.58 1.00 19.68
N TRP A 49 3.88 1.71 18.58
CA TRP A 49 4.28 1.07 17.31
C TRP A 49 5.54 0.21 17.42
N ASP A 50 6.44 0.54 18.36
CA ASP A 50 7.73 -0.11 18.54
C ASP A 50 7.85 -0.84 19.89
N ALA A 51 6.77 -0.90 20.69
CA ALA A 51 6.78 -1.49 22.03
C ALA A 51 5.55 -2.34 22.32
N LEU A 52 5.78 -3.54 22.84
CA LEU A 52 4.72 -4.46 23.28
C LEU A 52 4.25 -4.10 24.68
N ALA A 53 2.94 -4.13 24.90
CA ALA A 53 2.37 -4.07 26.24
C ALA A 53 2.49 -5.44 26.88
N VAL A 54 3.19 -5.51 28.01
CA VAL A 54 3.47 -6.75 28.74
C VAL A 54 2.92 -6.69 30.16
N GLU A 55 2.53 -7.85 30.67
CA GLU A 55 2.15 -8.08 32.05
C GLU A 55 3.01 -9.22 32.59
N ASP A 56 3.79 -8.94 33.62
CA ASP A 56 4.57 -9.96 34.31
C ASP A 56 3.67 -10.66 35.33
N VAL A 57 3.52 -11.97 35.15
CA VAL A 57 2.83 -12.85 36.08
C VAL A 57 3.87 -13.51 36.94
N GLU A 58 3.92 -13.15 38.22
CA GLU A 58 4.78 -13.83 39.18
C GLU A 58 4.25 -15.22 39.49
N GLN A 59 5.15 -16.15 39.81
CA GLN A 59 4.75 -17.48 40.26
C GLN A 59 3.92 -17.32 41.52
N ALA A 60 2.70 -17.86 41.50
CA ALA A 60 1.92 -17.97 42.73
C ALA A 60 2.72 -18.83 43.70
N ALA A 61 3.23 -18.21 44.77
CA ALA A 61 3.84 -18.94 45.87
C ALA A 61 2.86 -20.04 46.24
N GLY A 62 3.34 -21.29 46.16
CA GLY A 62 2.51 -22.46 46.39
C GLY A 62 1.62 -22.21 47.60
N SER A 63 0.32 -22.51 47.44
CA SER A 63 -0.52 -22.65 48.62
C SER A 63 0.14 -23.74 49.47
N GLU A 64 0.94 -23.32 50.44
CA GLU A 64 1.08 -24.05 51.68
C GLU A 64 -0.36 -24.16 52.18
N GLU A 65 -1.01 -25.28 51.87
CA GLU A 65 -2.11 -25.74 52.69
C GLU A 65 -1.60 -25.65 54.13
N PRO A 66 -2.25 -24.86 55.01
CA PRO A 66 -1.86 -24.86 56.39
C PRO A 66 -2.19 -26.27 56.91
N THR A 67 -1.12 -27.02 57.15
CA THR A 67 -1.13 -28.23 57.96
C THR A 67 -1.68 -27.85 59.33
N ASP A 68 -3.00 -27.95 59.52
CA ASP A 68 -3.61 -27.89 60.84
C ASP A 68 -3.31 -29.21 61.55
N ALA A 69 -2.09 -29.30 62.06
CA ALA A 69 -1.68 -30.31 63.00
C ALA A 69 -2.27 -29.96 64.37
N THR A 70 -3.50 -30.43 64.63
CA THR A 70 -3.97 -30.69 65.98
C THR A 70 -3.65 -32.16 66.30
N GLU A 71 -2.51 -32.40 66.96
CA GLU A 71 -2.25 -33.67 67.64
C GLU A 71 -3.02 -33.71 68.97
N GLU A 72 -3.72 -34.83 69.24
CA GLU A 72 -3.48 -35.69 70.41
C GLU A 72 -4.25 -37.03 70.27
N PRO A 73 -3.84 -38.10 70.99
CA PRO A 73 -3.54 -39.41 70.39
C PRO A 73 -4.62 -40.49 70.65
N THR A 74 -4.44 -41.69 70.04
CA THR A 74 -4.54 -43.02 70.70
C THR A 74 -4.82 -44.18 69.71
N ASP A 75 -3.88 -45.12 69.70
CA ASP A 75 -3.95 -46.58 69.48
C ASP A 75 -4.30 -47.27 68.14
N THR A 76 -3.32 -48.08 67.72
CA THR A 76 -3.40 -49.51 67.31
C THR A 76 -3.47 -49.89 65.81
N ALA A 77 -2.48 -50.74 65.46
CA ALA A 77 -2.41 -51.78 64.42
C ALA A 77 -1.87 -51.43 63.02
N THR A 78 -0.58 -51.78 62.83
CA THR A 78 -0.01 -52.70 61.82
C THR A 78 -0.80 -52.92 60.54
N GLU A 79 -0.28 -52.47 59.39
CA GLU A 79 0.36 -53.29 58.33
C GLU A 79 1.03 -52.38 57.28
N GLU A 80 2.33 -52.61 57.04
CA GLU A 80 3.04 -52.30 55.78
C GLU A 80 3.20 -53.65 55.03
N PRO A 81 3.42 -53.73 53.70
CA PRO A 81 4.22 -52.75 52.94
C PRO A 81 3.75 -52.42 51.49
N THR A 82 4.29 -51.31 50.98
CA THR A 82 4.81 -51.07 49.62
C THR A 82 3.90 -51.24 48.39
N ASP A 83 3.57 -50.10 47.74
CA ASP A 83 3.98 -49.92 46.33
C ASP A 83 4.12 -48.42 45.95
N THR A 84 5.38 -48.07 45.68
CA THR A 84 5.89 -47.00 44.82
C THR A 84 5.19 -45.63 44.85
N ALA A 85 5.56 -44.81 45.84
CA ALA A 85 5.73 -43.39 45.60
C ALA A 85 6.87 -43.23 44.58
N THR A 86 6.55 -42.93 43.34
CA THR A 86 7.50 -42.30 42.43
C THR A 86 7.85 -40.96 43.06
N ASP A 87 9.06 -40.93 43.62
CA ASP A 87 9.80 -39.74 44.01
C ASP A 87 9.87 -38.83 42.79
N ALA A 88 8.87 -37.96 42.64
CA ALA A 88 8.96 -36.84 41.73
C ALA A 88 10.02 -35.94 42.35
N PRO A 89 11.14 -35.67 41.65
CA PRO A 89 12.03 -34.64 42.15
C PRO A 89 11.20 -33.37 42.25
N THR A 90 11.29 -32.70 43.39
CA THR A 90 10.86 -31.31 43.50
C THR A 90 11.74 -30.52 42.52
N GLU A 91 11.31 -30.46 41.26
CA GLU A 91 11.96 -29.67 40.24
C GLU A 91 11.78 -28.21 40.62
N GLU A 92 12.89 -27.51 40.74
CA GLU A 92 12.91 -26.07 40.93
C GLU A 92 12.07 -25.40 39.83
N ALA A 93 10.86 -24.97 40.19
CA ALA A 93 10.10 -23.82 39.67
C ALA A 93 10.33 -23.35 38.21
N GLY A 94 10.52 -24.26 37.25
CA GLY A 94 10.69 -23.95 35.83
C GLY A 94 9.50 -24.41 34.98
N VAL A 95 9.26 -23.74 33.85
CA VAL A 95 8.30 -24.22 32.84
C VAL A 95 8.99 -25.34 32.05
N PRO A 96 8.38 -26.51 31.81
CA PRO A 96 8.99 -27.53 30.98
C PRO A 96 9.32 -27.00 29.58
N ASN A 97 10.44 -27.45 29.00
CA ASN A 97 10.82 -27.06 27.65
C ASN A 97 9.71 -27.45 26.65
N PRO A 98 9.12 -26.49 25.90
CA PRO A 98 8.03 -26.77 24.98
C PRO A 98 8.45 -27.56 23.74
N ALA A 99 9.75 -27.74 23.47
CA ALA A 99 10.22 -28.37 22.25
C ALA A 99 9.73 -29.82 22.10
N GLY A 100 9.16 -30.15 20.93
CA GLY A 100 8.71 -31.50 20.57
C GLY A 100 7.39 -31.94 21.20
N SER A 101 6.62 -31.04 21.83
CA SER A 101 5.30 -31.39 22.38
C SER A 101 4.26 -31.59 21.28
N ASP A 102 3.33 -32.51 21.52
CA ASP A 102 2.19 -32.82 20.65
C ASP A 102 1.04 -31.79 20.74
N LEU A 103 1.07 -30.91 21.74
CA LEU A 103 0.09 -29.84 21.92
C LEU A 103 0.22 -28.73 20.88
N TRP A 104 1.38 -28.63 20.23
CA TRP A 104 1.68 -27.56 19.29
C TRP A 104 1.24 -27.92 17.86
N VAL A 105 0.61 -26.96 17.19
CA VAL A 105 0.24 -27.10 15.78
C VAL A 105 1.35 -26.66 14.84
N ALA A 106 2.25 -25.81 15.35
CA ALA A 106 3.45 -25.36 14.66
C ALA A 106 4.53 -25.10 15.70
N GLU A 107 5.76 -25.48 15.38
CA GLU A 107 6.90 -25.32 16.24
C GLU A 107 8.13 -24.97 15.39
N GLN A 108 8.95 -24.05 15.90
CA GLN A 108 10.25 -23.73 15.33
C GLN A 108 11.28 -23.60 16.45
N THR A 109 12.33 -24.41 16.37
CA THR A 109 13.48 -24.34 17.27
C THR A 109 14.69 -23.73 16.55
N GLY A 110 15.49 -22.95 17.27
CA GLY A 110 16.76 -22.40 16.81
C GLY A 110 17.77 -22.26 17.94
N THR A 111 18.99 -21.84 17.60
CA THR A 111 20.09 -21.61 18.55
C THR A 111 20.40 -20.12 18.54
N GLY A 112 20.23 -19.45 19.68
CA GLY A 112 20.31 -17.99 19.83
C GLY A 112 19.15 -17.23 19.19
N THR A 113 18.59 -17.70 18.08
CA THR A 113 17.44 -17.08 17.41
C THR A 113 16.53 -18.13 16.77
N ALA A 114 15.22 -17.92 16.87
CA ALA A 114 14.19 -18.65 16.15
C ALA A 114 13.24 -17.68 15.44
N GLU A 115 12.82 -18.00 14.22
CA GLU A 115 11.91 -17.19 13.42
C GLU A 115 10.75 -18.04 12.90
N MET A 116 9.53 -17.54 13.01
CA MET A 116 8.33 -18.22 12.55
C MET A 116 7.36 -17.21 11.94
N SER A 117 6.81 -17.55 10.76
CA SER A 117 5.69 -16.83 10.19
C SER A 117 4.37 -17.49 10.58
N TRP A 118 3.40 -16.66 10.96
CA TRP A 118 2.05 -17.10 11.32
C TRP A 118 1.02 -16.20 10.67
N THR A 119 -0.05 -16.81 10.17
CA THR A 119 -1.23 -16.11 9.66
C THR A 119 -2.38 -16.36 10.63
N ASP A 120 -3.08 -15.31 11.03
CA ASP A 120 -4.23 -15.42 11.92
C ASP A 120 -5.30 -16.36 11.32
N ARG A 121 -5.88 -17.20 12.18
CA ARG A 121 -6.85 -18.23 11.81
C ARG A 121 -8.03 -18.19 12.76
N ASP A 122 -9.17 -18.65 12.27
CA ASP A 122 -10.37 -18.81 13.09
C ASP A 122 -10.06 -19.62 14.37
N GLY A 123 -10.43 -19.07 15.52
CA GLY A 123 -10.18 -19.64 16.84
C GLY A 123 -9.37 -18.73 17.74
N ARG A 124 -8.95 -19.28 18.90
CA ARG A 124 -8.08 -18.59 19.85
C ARG A 124 -6.71 -19.27 19.83
N TRP A 125 -5.77 -18.64 19.16
CA TRP A 125 -4.40 -19.11 19.02
C TRP A 125 -3.47 -18.26 19.89
N SER A 126 -2.43 -18.88 20.41
CA SER A 126 -1.40 -18.19 21.18
C SER A 126 -0.04 -18.78 20.87
N VAL A 127 0.97 -17.93 20.92
CA VAL A 127 2.36 -18.30 20.67
C VAL A 127 3.10 -18.29 21.99
N LEU A 128 3.77 -19.38 22.29
CA LEU A 128 4.70 -19.53 23.39
C LEU A 128 6.12 -19.38 22.85
N ALA A 129 6.93 -18.57 23.50
CA ALA A 129 8.35 -18.45 23.22
C ALA A 129 9.12 -18.76 24.49
N ALA A 130 10.00 -19.76 24.43
CA ALA A 130 10.79 -20.19 25.57
C ALA A 130 12.19 -20.58 25.13
N THR A 131 13.13 -20.55 26.09
CA THR A 131 14.46 -21.10 25.91
C THR A 131 14.46 -22.58 26.32
N ASP A 132 15.07 -22.93 27.45
CA ASP A 132 15.07 -24.27 28.03
C ASP A 132 14.08 -24.43 29.20
N GLY A 133 13.36 -23.37 29.56
CA GLY A 133 12.43 -23.36 30.69
C GLY A 133 12.99 -22.87 32.02
N THR A 134 14.31 -22.66 32.08
CA THR A 134 15.05 -22.23 33.28
C THR A 134 15.89 -20.97 33.03
N ALA A 135 16.38 -20.79 31.80
CA ALA A 135 17.07 -19.60 31.36
C ALA A 135 16.12 -18.40 31.23
N PRO A 136 16.65 -17.16 31.23
CA PRO A 136 15.85 -15.97 30.98
C PRO A 136 14.99 -16.08 29.71
N ALA A 137 13.82 -15.45 29.74
CA ALA A 137 12.93 -15.43 28.59
C ALA A 137 13.59 -14.74 27.39
N PRO A 138 13.37 -15.26 26.16
CA PRO A 138 13.92 -14.66 24.96
C PRO A 138 13.24 -13.31 24.66
N GLN A 139 13.95 -12.39 24.03
CA GLN A 139 13.39 -11.16 23.49
C GLN A 139 12.54 -11.46 22.25
N LEU A 140 11.35 -10.87 22.19
CA LEU A 140 10.40 -11.08 21.10
C LEU A 140 10.28 -9.85 20.22
N SER A 141 10.31 -10.08 18.91
CA SER A 141 9.99 -9.09 17.89
C SER A 141 8.85 -9.62 17.02
N LEU A 142 7.85 -8.77 16.78
CA LEU A 142 6.69 -9.05 15.94
C LEU A 142 6.71 -8.07 14.78
N THR A 143 6.68 -8.58 13.55
CA THR A 143 6.70 -7.77 12.33
C THR A 143 5.47 -8.07 11.49
N TRP A 144 4.69 -7.04 11.15
CA TRP A 144 3.54 -7.13 10.25
C TRP A 144 3.87 -6.50 8.89
N PRO A 145 3.49 -7.13 7.77
CA PRO A 145 3.63 -6.53 6.46
C PRO A 145 2.64 -5.37 6.30
N VAL A 146 3.11 -4.23 5.80
CA VAL A 146 2.24 -3.08 5.47
C VAL A 146 2.12 -2.95 3.95
N GLU A 147 0.95 -3.26 3.41
CA GLU A 147 0.66 -3.01 1.99
C GLU A 147 0.41 -1.52 1.72
N VAL A 148 1.38 -0.84 1.10
CA VAL A 148 1.19 0.55 0.64
C VAL A 148 0.49 0.56 -0.71
N ARG A 149 -0.83 0.75 -0.71
CA ARG A 149 -1.59 0.99 -1.94
C ARG A 149 -1.33 2.42 -2.41
N THR A 150 -0.81 2.59 -3.64
CA THR A 150 -0.59 3.89 -4.29
C THR A 150 -1.67 4.17 -5.36
N PRO A 151 -2.94 4.35 -4.98
CA PRO A 151 -4.05 4.42 -5.94
C PRO A 151 -3.94 5.59 -6.92
N TRP A 152 -3.26 6.68 -6.54
CA TRP A 152 -3.06 7.86 -7.37
C TRP A 152 -1.83 7.77 -8.30
N LEU A 153 -0.94 6.79 -8.11
CA LEU A 153 0.27 6.68 -8.92
C LEU A 153 -0.06 6.41 -10.39
N VAL A 154 -0.92 5.41 -10.66
CA VAL A 154 -1.30 5.06 -12.03
C VAL A 154 -2.12 6.16 -12.72
N PRO A 155 -3.18 6.73 -12.10
CA PRO A 155 -3.90 7.87 -12.67
C PRO A 155 -2.99 9.09 -12.90
N GLY A 156 -2.12 9.42 -11.94
CA GLY A 156 -1.18 10.54 -12.05
C GLY A 156 -0.19 10.34 -13.21
N LEU A 157 0.33 9.12 -13.38
CA LEU A 157 1.20 8.77 -14.50
C LEU A 157 0.49 8.91 -15.85
N ILE A 158 -0.78 8.49 -15.94
CA ILE A 158 -1.59 8.62 -17.17
C ILE A 158 -1.79 10.10 -17.50
N VAL A 159 -2.19 10.93 -16.54
CA VAL A 159 -2.37 12.37 -16.75
C VAL A 159 -1.05 13.02 -17.18
N GLY A 160 0.06 12.68 -16.52
CA GLY A 160 1.38 13.17 -16.90
C GLY A 160 1.77 12.79 -18.32
N ALA A 161 1.53 11.54 -18.72
CA ALA A 161 1.79 11.07 -20.08
C ALA A 161 0.94 11.81 -21.13
N VAL A 162 -0.35 12.03 -20.84
CA VAL A 162 -1.24 12.81 -21.71
C VAL A 162 -0.78 14.26 -21.85
N LEU A 163 -0.39 14.91 -20.76
CA LEU A 163 0.14 16.27 -20.79
C LEU A 163 1.45 16.36 -21.58
N LEU A 164 2.33 15.37 -21.44
CA LEU A 164 3.57 15.29 -22.21
C LEU A 164 3.28 15.15 -23.71
N LEU A 165 2.35 14.27 -24.09
CA LEU A 165 1.93 14.10 -25.48
C LEU A 165 1.27 15.37 -26.04
N ALA A 166 0.44 16.05 -25.26
CA ALA A 166 -0.17 17.32 -25.66
C ALA A 166 0.89 18.41 -25.86
N GLY A 167 1.85 18.53 -24.94
CA GLY A 167 2.97 19.46 -25.05
C GLY A 167 3.84 19.17 -26.28
N ALA A 168 4.15 17.89 -26.53
CA ALA A 168 4.88 17.47 -27.73
C ALA A 168 4.12 17.78 -29.02
N ALA A 169 2.81 17.56 -29.05
CA ALA A 169 1.97 17.90 -30.21
C ALA A 169 1.96 19.40 -30.48
N LEU A 170 1.81 20.23 -29.43
CA LEU A 170 1.88 21.69 -29.55
C LEU A 170 3.25 22.15 -30.06
N LEU A 171 4.34 21.57 -29.54
CA LEU A 171 5.70 21.88 -30.00
C LEU A 171 5.92 21.53 -31.48
N VAL A 172 5.41 20.38 -31.92
CA VAL A 172 5.48 19.98 -33.34
C VAL A 172 4.69 20.93 -34.23
N LEU A 173 3.49 21.33 -33.82
CA LEU A 173 2.68 22.30 -34.56
C LEU A 173 3.39 23.67 -34.64
N ASP A 174 4.01 24.13 -33.56
CA ASP A 174 4.80 25.37 -33.55
C ASP A 174 6.01 25.28 -34.50
N MET A 175 6.74 24.17 -34.48
CA MET A 175 7.84 23.94 -35.44
C MET A 175 7.38 23.91 -36.90
N LEU A 176 6.22 23.33 -37.19
CA LEU A 176 5.67 23.28 -38.55
C LEU A 176 5.21 24.66 -39.04
N THR A 177 4.54 25.44 -38.17
CA THR A 177 4.08 26.79 -38.52
C THR A 177 5.25 27.78 -38.66
N ALA A 178 6.25 27.70 -37.77
CA ALA A 178 7.46 28.51 -37.87
C ALA A 178 8.27 28.21 -39.15
N ARG A 179 8.27 26.95 -39.62
CA ARG A 179 8.89 26.59 -40.91
C ARG A 179 8.16 27.22 -42.10
N GLU A 180 6.84 27.29 -42.05
CA GLU A 180 6.05 27.89 -43.14
C GLU A 180 6.26 29.41 -43.23
N LEU A 181 6.38 30.09 -42.08
CA LEU A 181 6.68 31.53 -42.06
C LEU A 181 8.06 31.84 -42.64
N ARG A 182 9.10 31.06 -42.27
CA ARG A 182 10.45 31.23 -42.82
C ARG A 182 10.51 31.04 -44.34
N ARG A 183 9.78 30.06 -44.88
CA ARG A 183 9.69 29.85 -46.35
C ARG A 183 9.07 31.03 -47.08
N ARG A 184 8.11 31.73 -46.46
CA ARG A 184 7.49 32.92 -47.03
C ARG A 184 8.40 34.13 -46.97
N GLU A 185 9.18 34.27 -45.90
CA GLU A 185 10.19 35.32 -45.76
C GLU A 185 11.31 35.15 -46.78
N GLU A 186 11.79 33.91 -47.00
CA GLU A 186 12.78 33.60 -48.04
C GLU A 186 12.22 33.88 -49.46
N GLY A 187 10.97 33.51 -49.74
CA GLY A 187 10.33 33.81 -51.02
C GLY A 187 9.87 35.26 -51.19
N ALA A 188 9.80 36.05 -50.11
CA ALA A 188 9.58 37.49 -50.17
C ALA A 188 10.89 38.24 -50.42
N ALA A 189 11.98 37.82 -49.78
CA ALA A 189 13.32 38.32 -50.05
C ALA A 189 13.75 38.08 -51.51
N ASP A 190 13.43 36.92 -52.08
CA ASP A 190 13.71 36.59 -53.50
C ASP A 190 12.86 37.43 -54.50
N ARG A 191 11.69 37.94 -54.08
CA ARG A 191 10.87 38.85 -54.90
C ARG A 191 11.32 40.30 -54.85
N ASP A 192 12.00 40.72 -53.78
CA ASP A 192 12.55 42.08 -53.68
C ASP A 192 13.88 42.22 -54.44
N ASP A 193 14.65 41.13 -54.61
CA ASP A 193 15.84 41.10 -55.49
C ASP A 193 15.52 40.82 -56.97
N GLY A 194 14.37 40.19 -57.26
CA GLY A 194 13.89 39.91 -58.63
C GLY A 194 12.82 40.87 -59.11
N GLY A 195 13.22 41.97 -59.76
CA GLY A 195 12.34 43.03 -60.30
C GLY A 195 11.00 42.54 -60.89
N ALA A 196 9.91 42.89 -60.21
CA ALA A 196 8.56 42.43 -60.52
C ALA A 196 7.99 43.06 -61.82
N ALA A 197 8.02 42.30 -62.92
CA ALA A 197 7.18 42.56 -64.09
C ALA A 197 5.72 42.21 -63.76
N THR A 198 4.89 43.22 -63.51
CA THR A 198 3.44 43.06 -63.29
C THR A 198 2.73 42.91 -64.64
N THR A 199 2.38 41.68 -65.04
CA THR A 199 1.41 41.46 -66.13
C THR A 199 0.00 41.47 -65.54
N VAL A 200 -0.75 42.55 -65.78
CA VAL A 200 -2.17 42.65 -65.45
C VAL A 200 -2.96 41.81 -66.46
N LEU A 201 -3.45 40.65 -66.05
CA LEU A 201 -4.49 39.93 -66.79
C LEU A 201 -5.84 40.58 -66.47
N ALA A 202 -6.47 41.19 -67.46
CA ALA A 202 -7.83 41.72 -67.36
C ALA A 202 -8.83 40.56 -67.18
N GLY A 203 -9.14 40.23 -65.93
CA GLY A 203 -10.21 39.30 -65.57
C GLY A 203 -11.57 39.98 -65.67
N ALA A 204 -12.38 39.51 -66.61
CA ALA A 204 -13.77 39.91 -66.81
C ALA A 204 -14.59 39.78 -65.52
N GLY A 205 -15.39 40.81 -65.24
CA GLY A 205 -16.07 41.04 -63.97
C GLY A 205 -17.02 39.92 -63.52
N ALA A 206 -16.80 39.45 -62.30
CA ALA A 206 -17.76 38.73 -61.47
C ALA A 206 -18.09 39.56 -60.21
N GLY A 207 -18.37 40.85 -60.39
CA GLY A 207 -18.90 41.74 -59.36
C GLY A 207 -20.19 42.36 -59.87
N GLY A 208 -21.32 42.02 -59.25
CA GLY A 208 -22.61 42.62 -59.58
C GLY A 208 -22.52 44.15 -59.55
N LEU A 209 -23.03 44.79 -60.60
CA LEU A 209 -23.02 46.25 -60.77
C LEU A 209 -23.44 46.96 -59.48
N THR A 210 -22.65 47.94 -59.06
CA THR A 210 -22.94 48.70 -57.86
C THR A 210 -24.24 49.50 -58.05
N ARG A 211 -25.00 49.79 -56.96
CA ARG A 211 -26.25 50.57 -57.01
C ARG A 211 -26.12 51.91 -57.77
N ARG A 212 -24.92 52.46 -57.85
CA ARG A 212 -24.61 53.71 -58.56
C ARG A 212 -24.55 53.49 -60.07
N GLU A 213 -23.88 52.44 -60.53
CA GLU A 213 -23.80 52.07 -61.95
C GLU A 213 -25.17 51.66 -62.51
N LEU A 214 -26.02 51.01 -61.70
CA LEU A 214 -27.38 50.68 -62.13
C LEU A 214 -28.22 51.94 -62.44
N ARG A 215 -28.06 53.01 -61.63
CA ARG A 215 -28.74 54.30 -61.87
C ARG A 215 -28.16 55.04 -63.08
N GLU A 216 -26.85 54.96 -63.29
CA GLU A 216 -26.20 55.57 -64.45
C GLU A 216 -26.62 54.88 -65.75
N ARG A 217 -26.73 53.54 -65.73
CA ARG A 217 -27.22 52.77 -66.89
C ARG A 217 -28.69 53.08 -67.23
N GLN A 218 -29.57 53.19 -66.22
CA GLN A 218 -30.97 53.57 -66.46
C GLN A 218 -31.12 55.01 -66.97
N ARG A 219 -30.26 55.95 -66.53
CA ARG A 219 -30.22 57.31 -67.08
C ARG A 219 -29.71 57.32 -68.53
N ALA A 220 -28.73 56.49 -68.86
CA ALA A 220 -28.23 56.36 -70.23
C ALA A 220 -29.30 55.77 -71.17
N GLU A 221 -30.05 54.76 -70.72
CA GLU A 221 -31.13 54.14 -71.50
C GLU A 221 -32.31 55.10 -71.75
N THR A 222 -32.69 55.90 -70.74
CA THR A 222 -33.74 56.93 -70.91
C THR A 222 -33.30 58.13 -71.76
N ALA A 223 -32.01 58.45 -71.78
CA ALA A 223 -31.44 59.45 -72.70
C ALA A 223 -31.35 58.93 -74.15
N ALA A 224 -31.02 57.64 -74.33
CA ALA A 224 -30.98 56.99 -75.64
C ALA A 224 -32.38 56.81 -76.24
N GLY A 225 -33.40 56.50 -75.43
CA GLY A 225 -34.79 56.43 -75.85
C GLY A 225 -35.36 57.78 -76.33
N ARG A 226 -34.98 58.89 -75.67
CA ARG A 226 -35.40 60.25 -76.08
C ARG A 226 -34.78 60.71 -77.40
N ARG A 227 -33.55 60.25 -77.72
CA ARG A 227 -32.90 60.55 -79.01
C ARG A 227 -33.42 59.70 -80.17
N ARG A 228 -34.00 58.51 -79.92
CA ARG A 228 -34.70 57.72 -80.96
C ARG A 228 -36.15 58.16 -81.20
N GLY A 229 -36.83 58.72 -80.20
CA GLY A 229 -38.19 59.26 -80.36
C GLY A 229 -38.27 60.60 -81.09
N ALA A 230 -37.20 61.41 -81.07
CA ALA A 230 -37.16 62.72 -81.74
C ALA A 230 -36.82 62.65 -83.25
N ALA A 231 -36.48 61.47 -83.78
CA ALA A 231 -36.16 61.27 -85.20
C ALA A 231 -37.32 60.63 -86.01
N ALA A 232 -38.50 60.42 -85.40
CA ALA A 232 -39.63 59.73 -86.01
C ALA A 232 -40.90 60.60 -86.17
N THR A 233 -40.81 61.92 -85.97
CA THR A 233 -41.92 62.86 -86.23
C THR A 233 -41.36 64.18 -86.74
N GLY A 234 -41.55 64.44 -88.03
CA GLY A 234 -41.08 65.63 -88.74
C GLY A 234 -41.10 65.37 -90.24
N GLU A 235 -42.32 65.33 -90.81
CA GLU A 235 -42.58 65.74 -92.19
C GLU A 235 -42.12 67.19 -92.43
#